data_AF-A0A7C0YUY4-F1
#
_entry.id   AF-A0A7C0YUY4-F1
#
_cell.length_a   1.000
_cell.length_b   1.000
_cell.length_c   1.000
_cell.angle_alpha   90.00
_cell.angle_beta   90.00
_cell.angle_gamma   90.00
#
_symmetry.space_group_name_H-M   'P 1'
#
loop_
_entity.id
_entity.type
_entity.pdbx_description
1 polymer ?
#
loop_
_entity_poly.entity_id
_entity_poly.type
_entity_poly.pdbx_seq_one_letter_code
_entity_poly.pdbx_strand_id
1 'polypeptide(L)'
;MKGIAFTVITEIIIAIIAIGIFLVLLQTLISGTNNTSLCPLYHGLRALPIPNYLKPYNPECEGVDATTKRLILKRNVTDELLVEYIMKCWKKSDYGKAGVDMICYELFLPEVKTQINETTLTEVLIDKELCSKLPNNFLEDEGKNFECGKENKLLWKIGNIKGEDITVIIKFDAFNHRINII
;
A
#
# COMPACT_ATOMS: atom_id res chain seq x y z
N MET A 1 44.16 -23.11 -39.06
CA MET A 1 43.14 -22.48 -38.19
C MET A 1 43.02 -21.04 -38.63
N LYS A 2 41.85 -20.60 -39.11
CA LYS A 2 41.66 -19.19 -39.52
C LYS A 2 41.58 -18.38 -38.22
N GLY A 3 42.57 -17.53 -37.99
CA GLY A 3 42.61 -16.65 -36.82
C GLY A 3 41.35 -15.80 -36.77
N ILE A 4 40.92 -15.47 -35.55
CA ILE A 4 39.82 -14.52 -35.34
C ILE A 4 40.23 -13.23 -36.05
N ALA A 5 39.37 -12.76 -36.97
CA ALA A 5 39.62 -11.51 -37.67
C ALA A 5 39.73 -10.38 -36.63
N PHE A 6 40.74 -9.52 -36.78
CA PHE A 6 41.00 -8.41 -35.86
C PHE A 6 39.78 -7.51 -35.62
N THR A 7 38.87 -7.45 -36.60
CA THR A 7 37.57 -6.79 -36.52
C THR A 7 36.66 -7.38 -35.45
N VAL A 8 36.58 -8.71 -35.35
CA VAL A 8 35.73 -9.42 -34.36
C VAL A 8 36.22 -9.17 -32.94
N ILE A 9 37.54 -9.13 -32.73
CA ILE A 9 38.13 -8.81 -31.42
C ILE A 9 37.75 -7.39 -31.00
N THR A 10 37.79 -6.45 -31.94
CA THR A 10 37.45 -5.04 -31.69
C THR A 10 35.96 -4.87 -31.36
N GLU A 11 35.07 -5.54 -32.07
CA GLU A 11 33.62 -5.52 -31.81
C GLU A 11 33.27 -6.07 -30.41
N ILE A 12 33.93 -7.16 -29.99
CA ILE A 12 33.72 -7.75 -28.66
C ILE A 12 34.15 -6.76 -27.55
N ILE A 13 35.28 -6.08 -27.72
CA ILE A 13 35.77 -5.09 -26.74
C ILE A 13 34.77 -3.92 -26.62
N ILE A 14 34.28 -3.40 -27.75
CA ILE A 14 33.28 -2.32 -27.77
C ILE A 14 32.00 -2.76 -27.06
N ALA A 15 31.53 -3.99 -27.33
CA ALA A 15 30.32 -4.52 -26.70
C ALA A 15 30.46 -4.64 -25.18
N ILE A 16 31.61 -5.13 -24.68
CA ILE A 16 31.87 -5.24 -23.24
C ILE A 16 31.87 -3.85 -22.58
N ILE A 17 32.50 -2.87 -23.20
CA ILE A 17 32.53 -1.49 -22.69
C ILE A 17 31.11 -0.90 -22.66
N ALA A 18 30.32 -1.10 -23.72
CA ALA A 18 28.96 -0.61 -23.79
C ALA A 18 28.06 -1.22 -22.70
N ILE A 19 28.17 -2.53 -22.47
CA ILE A 19 27.44 -3.22 -21.39
C ILE A 19 27.89 -2.70 -20.03
N GLY A 20 29.20 -2.48 -19.83
CA GLY A 20 29.73 -1.90 -18.60
C GLY A 20 29.17 -0.51 -18.30
N ILE A 21 29.15 0.38 -19.29
CA ILE A 21 28.55 1.72 -19.18
C ILE A 21 27.05 1.62 -18.85
N PHE A 22 26.33 0.72 -19.54
CA PHE A 22 24.90 0.50 -19.30
C PHE A 22 24.63 0.04 -17.86
N LEU A 23 25.43 -0.90 -17.35
CA LEU A 23 25.28 -1.41 -15.98
C LEU A 23 25.60 -0.34 -14.93
N VAL A 24 26.61 0.50 -15.15
CA VAL A 24 26.93 1.62 -14.25
C VAL A 24 25.80 2.64 -14.25
N LEU A 25 25.27 3.02 -15.42
CA LEU A 25 24.12 3.93 -15.52
C LEU A 25 22.89 3.35 -14.81
N LEU A 26 22.62 2.05 -14.99
CA LEU A 26 21.53 1.35 -14.33
C LEU A 26 21.70 1.37 -12.80
N GLN A 27 22.92 1.12 -12.30
CA GLN A 27 23.21 1.21 -10.86
C GLN A 27 23.01 2.62 -10.33
N THR A 28 23.49 3.66 -11.02
CA THR A 28 23.29 5.05 -10.58
C THR A 28 21.81 5.47 -10.56
N LEU A 29 20.99 4.94 -11.46
CA LEU A 29 19.54 5.14 -11.45
C LEU A 29 18.87 4.43 -10.27
N ILE A 30 19.33 3.24 -9.90
CA ILE A 30 18.75 2.42 -8.82
C ILE A 30 19.24 2.83 -7.43
N SER A 31 20.51 3.24 -7.29
CA SER A 31 21.16 3.41 -5.98
C SER A 31 21.17 4.84 -5.46
N GLY A 32 20.84 5.84 -6.28
CA GLY A 32 21.04 7.25 -5.95
C GLY A 32 19.84 8.17 -6.18
N THR A 33 18.70 7.65 -6.63
CA THR A 33 17.55 8.51 -6.92
C THR A 33 16.63 8.58 -5.72
N ASN A 34 16.57 9.75 -5.07
CA ASN A 34 15.34 10.18 -4.42
C ASN A 34 14.23 9.98 -5.47
N ASN A 35 13.15 9.26 -5.15
CA ASN A 35 12.18 8.82 -6.17
C ASN A 35 11.60 9.99 -7.00
N THR A 36 11.76 11.22 -6.52
CA THR A 36 11.44 12.48 -7.20
C THR A 36 12.11 12.67 -8.57
N SER A 37 13.34 12.19 -8.80
CA SER A 37 13.98 12.36 -10.12
C SER A 37 13.41 11.44 -11.20
N LEU A 38 12.67 10.39 -10.81
CA LEU A 38 11.99 9.47 -11.72
C LEU A 38 10.54 9.90 -12.03
N CYS A 39 10.05 10.98 -11.41
CA CYS A 39 8.70 11.47 -11.65
C CYS A 39 8.40 11.84 -13.11
N PRO A 40 9.32 12.45 -13.88
CA PRO A 40 9.08 12.70 -15.31
C PRO A 40 8.86 11.41 -16.12
N LEU A 41 9.65 10.37 -15.83
CA LEU A 41 9.51 9.05 -16.47
C LEU A 41 8.16 8.42 -16.09
N TYR A 42 7.82 8.49 -14.81
CA TYR A 42 6.59 7.98 -14.24
C TYR A 42 5.34 8.69 -14.82
N HIS A 43 5.38 10.01 -14.99
CA HIS A 43 4.34 10.76 -15.71
C HIS A 43 4.24 10.34 -17.18
N GLY A 44 5.37 10.06 -17.83
CA GLY A 44 5.42 9.52 -19.19
C GLY A 44 4.75 8.15 -19.31
N LEU A 45 5.01 7.23 -18.38
CA LEU A 45 4.36 5.92 -18.34
C LEU A 45 2.85 6.02 -18.07
N ARG A 46 2.42 7.01 -17.28
CA ARG A 46 1.00 7.24 -16.98
C ARG A 46 0.22 7.82 -18.17
N ALA A 47 0.90 8.48 -19.11
CA ALA A 47 0.32 8.98 -20.35
C ALA A 47 -0.02 7.86 -21.36
N LEU A 48 0.45 6.63 -21.11
CA LEU A 48 0.07 5.49 -21.93
C LEU A 48 -1.43 5.17 -21.75
N PRO A 49 -2.10 4.71 -22.82
CA PRO A 49 -3.52 4.32 -22.80
C PRO A 49 -3.72 2.94 -22.14
N ILE A 50 -3.08 2.72 -20.99
CA ILE A 50 -3.24 1.51 -20.18
C ILE A 50 -4.39 1.71 -19.17
N PRO A 51 -5.09 0.63 -18.78
CA PRO A 51 -6.10 0.69 -17.73
C PRO A 51 -5.55 1.27 -16.43
N ASN A 52 -6.35 2.08 -15.71
CA ASN A 52 -5.89 2.83 -14.54
C ASN A 52 -5.30 1.97 -13.41
N TYR A 53 -5.74 0.71 -13.28
CA TYR A 53 -5.21 -0.23 -12.29
C TYR A 53 -3.81 -0.77 -12.62
N LEU A 54 -3.34 -0.63 -13.88
CA LEU A 54 -1.98 -1.00 -14.30
C LEU A 54 -1.06 0.20 -14.39
N LYS A 55 -1.60 1.42 -14.21
CA LYS A 55 -0.76 2.60 -14.20
C LYS A 55 0.12 2.51 -12.96
N PRO A 56 1.45 2.67 -13.10
CA PRO A 56 2.29 2.76 -11.92
C PRO A 56 1.72 3.91 -11.07
N TYR A 57 1.70 3.79 -9.74
CA TYR A 57 1.38 4.88 -8.82
C TYR A 57 2.64 5.28 -8.02
N ASN A 58 2.95 6.56 -7.83
CA ASN A 58 4.03 7.00 -6.95
C ASN A 58 3.60 8.23 -6.15
N PRO A 59 3.38 8.12 -4.83
CA PRO A 59 2.87 9.21 -4.00
C PRO A 59 3.82 10.41 -3.94
N GLU A 60 5.14 10.18 -3.97
CA GLU A 60 6.13 11.26 -3.98
C GLU A 60 6.10 12.08 -5.28
N CYS A 61 5.66 11.46 -6.39
CA CYS A 61 5.57 12.10 -7.70
C CYS A 61 4.24 12.81 -7.97
N GLU A 62 3.16 12.38 -7.32
CA GLU A 62 1.83 12.98 -7.52
C GLU A 62 1.59 14.20 -6.63
N GLY A 63 2.58 14.62 -5.81
CA GLY A 63 2.40 15.70 -4.84
C GLY A 63 1.31 15.40 -3.80
N VAL A 64 0.84 14.16 -3.75
CA VAL A 64 -0.02 13.67 -2.70
C VAL A 64 0.89 13.47 -1.51
N ASP A 65 0.79 14.39 -0.56
CA ASP A 65 1.47 14.39 0.71
C ASP A 65 1.59 12.94 1.25
N ALA A 66 2.74 12.32 0.98
CA ALA A 66 3.12 11.00 1.50
C ALA A 66 3.44 11.11 2.99
N THR A 67 3.19 12.28 3.59
CA THR A 67 3.17 12.47 5.02
C THR A 67 2.05 11.62 5.59
N THR A 68 2.44 10.43 6.05
CA THR A 68 1.68 9.67 7.03
C THR A 68 1.27 10.66 8.12
N LYS A 69 -0.01 11.02 8.19
CA LYS A 69 -0.49 11.90 9.25
C LYS A 69 -0.53 11.07 10.52
N ARG A 70 0.52 11.22 11.34
CA ARG A 70 0.51 10.73 12.71
C ARG A 70 -0.55 11.51 13.48
N LEU A 71 -1.64 10.83 13.82
CA LEU A 71 -2.76 11.37 14.55
C LEU A 71 -2.69 10.85 15.97
N ILE A 72 -2.45 11.76 16.92
CA ILE A 72 -2.55 11.43 18.34
C ILE A 72 -4.01 11.55 18.75
N LEU A 73 -4.66 10.41 19.00
CA LEU A 73 -6.03 10.39 19.47
C LEU A 73 -6.03 10.58 20.99
N LYS A 74 -6.26 11.82 21.44
CA LYS A 74 -6.36 12.17 22.87
C LYS A 74 -7.67 11.72 23.54
N ARG A 75 -8.46 10.86 22.89
CA ARG A 75 -9.79 10.40 23.37
C ARG A 75 -9.80 8.88 23.44
N ASN A 76 -10.71 8.35 24.25
CA ASN A 76 -10.98 6.91 24.28
C ASN A 76 -11.25 6.43 22.86
N VAL A 77 -10.53 5.40 22.46
CA VAL A 77 -10.67 4.78 21.15
C VAL A 77 -11.93 3.92 21.18
N THR A 78 -12.81 4.16 20.23
CA THR A 78 -14.00 3.34 19.99
C THR A 78 -13.87 2.62 18.66
N ASP A 79 -14.53 1.47 18.55
CA ASP A 79 -14.59 0.69 17.30
C ASP A 79 -15.11 1.57 16.14
N GLU A 80 -16.08 2.43 16.44
CA GLU A 80 -16.63 3.40 15.50
C GLU A 80 -15.60 4.39 14.94
N LEU A 81 -14.70 4.88 15.78
CA LEU A 81 -13.66 5.81 15.37
C LEU A 81 -12.65 5.11 14.46
N LEU A 82 -12.29 3.87 14.77
CA LEU A 82 -11.42 3.06 13.91
C LEU A 82 -12.08 2.77 12.56
N VAL A 83 -13.37 2.40 12.54
CA VAL A 83 -14.13 2.23 11.29
C VAL A 83 -14.11 3.52 10.47
N GLU A 84 -14.27 4.69 11.08
CA GLU A 84 -14.18 5.96 10.35
C GLU A 84 -12.82 6.14 9.65
N TYR A 85 -11.71 5.82 10.31
CA TYR A 85 -10.38 5.92 9.71
C TYR A 85 -10.12 4.84 8.66
N ILE A 86 -10.66 3.63 8.84
CA ILE A 86 -10.63 2.57 7.83
C ILE A 86 -11.36 3.03 6.57
N MET A 87 -12.56 3.61 6.71
CA MET A 87 -13.32 4.15 5.59
C MET A 87 -12.61 5.31 4.90
N LYS A 88 -11.96 6.19 5.67
CA LYS A 88 -11.13 7.26 5.11
C LYS A 88 -9.92 6.70 4.36
N CYS A 89 -9.29 5.64 4.86
CA CYS A 89 -8.20 4.95 4.18
C CYS A 89 -8.68 4.31 2.87
N TRP A 90 -9.84 3.63 2.90
CA TRP A 90 -10.46 3.07 1.70
C TRP A 90 -10.77 4.13 0.63
N LYS A 91 -11.25 5.30 1.06
CA LYS A 91 -11.47 6.43 0.16
C LYS A 91 -10.15 6.99 -0.37
N LYS A 92 -9.09 7.04 0.46
CA LYS A 92 -7.75 7.50 0.05
C LYS A 92 -7.12 6.56 -0.97
N SER A 93 -7.42 5.27 -0.92
CA SER A 93 -6.98 4.28 -1.92
C SER A 93 -7.84 4.22 -3.18
N ASP A 94 -8.69 5.24 -3.42
CA ASP A 94 -9.67 5.27 -4.52
C ASP A 94 -10.55 4.01 -4.55
N TYR A 95 -11.06 3.61 -3.37
CA TYR A 95 -11.90 2.43 -3.19
C TYR A 95 -11.20 1.13 -3.64
N GLY A 96 -9.92 1.00 -3.27
CA GLY A 96 -9.11 -0.19 -3.57
C GLY A 96 -8.48 -0.20 -4.97
N LYS A 97 -8.59 0.88 -5.74
CA LYS A 97 -8.03 1.00 -7.10
C LYS A 97 -6.61 1.57 -7.13
N ALA A 98 -6.11 2.07 -6.01
CA ALA A 98 -4.75 2.57 -5.93
C ALA A 98 -3.74 1.46 -6.26
N GLY A 99 -2.77 1.77 -7.11
CA GLY A 99 -1.73 0.83 -7.56
C GLY A 99 -0.52 0.72 -6.64
N VAL A 100 -0.55 1.36 -5.46
CA VAL A 100 0.52 1.23 -4.46
C VAL A 100 0.00 1.01 -3.06
N ASP A 101 0.87 0.38 -2.28
CA ASP A 101 0.81 0.39 -0.85
C ASP A 101 0.89 1.82 -0.29
N MET A 102 0.02 2.14 0.66
CA MET A 102 0.05 3.43 1.34
C MET A 102 -0.29 3.28 2.81
N ILE A 103 0.51 3.90 3.67
CA ILE A 103 0.13 4.09 5.06
C ILE A 103 -0.86 5.25 5.08
N CYS A 104 -2.10 4.98 5.50
CA CYS A 104 -3.15 5.97 5.56
C CYS A 104 -3.01 6.81 6.83
N TYR A 105 -2.86 6.14 7.97
CA TYR A 105 -2.87 6.75 9.30
C TYR A 105 -1.99 5.96 10.28
N GLU A 106 -1.32 6.69 11.16
CA GLU A 106 -0.71 6.17 12.38
C GLU A 106 -1.47 6.76 13.56
N LEU A 107 -2.22 5.92 14.28
CA LEU A 107 -3.05 6.30 15.40
C LEU A 107 -2.33 5.93 16.70
N PHE A 108 -2.03 6.93 17.53
CA PHE A 108 -1.51 6.68 18.87
C PHE A 108 -2.66 6.63 19.88
N LEU A 109 -2.79 5.49 20.56
CA LEU A 109 -3.88 5.14 21.46
C LEU A 109 -3.36 5.02 22.89
N PRO A 110 -3.62 6.00 23.77
CA PRO A 110 -3.11 5.98 25.14
C PRO A 110 -3.74 4.86 25.98
N GLU A 111 -5.01 4.53 25.76
CA GLU A 111 -5.71 3.48 26.49
C GLU A 111 -6.77 2.81 25.60
N VAL A 112 -6.77 1.47 25.55
CA VAL A 112 -7.77 0.65 24.86
C VAL A 112 -8.46 -0.26 25.87
N LYS A 113 -9.65 0.16 26.32
CA LYS A 113 -10.42 -0.49 27.40
C LYS A 113 -11.09 -1.80 26.95
N THR A 114 -11.60 -1.81 25.72
CA THR A 114 -12.27 -2.95 25.11
C THR A 114 -11.37 -3.55 24.04
N GLN A 115 -11.30 -4.87 24.00
CA GLN A 115 -10.52 -5.58 23.00
C GLN A 115 -11.13 -5.32 21.61
N ILE A 116 -10.31 -4.83 20.68
CA ILE A 116 -10.73 -4.54 19.31
C ILE A 116 -10.17 -5.63 18.39
N ASN A 117 -11.03 -6.21 17.56
CA ASN A 117 -10.67 -7.23 16.58
C ASN A 117 -11.43 -7.01 15.27
N GLU A 118 -11.25 -7.92 14.31
CA GLU A 118 -11.92 -7.81 13.00
C GLU A 118 -13.44 -7.96 13.12
N THR A 119 -13.86 -8.85 14.01
CA THR A 119 -15.27 -9.15 14.27
C THR A 119 -16.01 -7.93 14.76
N THR A 120 -15.49 -7.24 15.79
CA THR A 120 -16.13 -6.03 16.35
C THR A 120 -16.20 -4.89 15.33
N LEU A 121 -15.17 -4.72 14.49
CA LEU A 121 -15.20 -3.72 13.42
C LEU A 121 -16.21 -4.08 12.32
N THR A 122 -16.37 -5.37 12.01
CA THR A 122 -17.33 -5.84 11.01
C THR A 122 -18.76 -5.66 11.50
N GLU A 123 -19.03 -5.92 12.77
CA GLU A 123 -20.32 -5.60 13.41
C GLU A 123 -20.65 -4.11 13.26
N VAL A 124 -19.69 -3.21 13.56
CA VAL A 124 -19.90 -1.76 13.41
C VAL A 124 -20.15 -1.35 11.95
N LEU A 125 -19.54 -2.03 10.97
CA LEU A 125 -19.80 -1.77 9.55
C LEU A 125 -21.22 -2.16 9.15
N ILE A 126 -21.73 -3.27 9.68
CA ILE A 126 -23.11 -3.74 9.45
C ILE A 126 -24.09 -2.78 10.12
N ASP A 127 -23.88 -2.47 11.40
CA ASP A 127 -24.76 -1.60 12.20
C ASP A 127 -24.89 -0.19 11.61
N LYS A 128 -23.82 0.32 10.98
CA LYS A 128 -23.81 1.65 10.35
C LYS A 128 -24.18 1.64 8.86
N GLU A 129 -24.64 0.50 8.32
CA GLU A 129 -24.96 0.32 6.90
C GLU A 129 -23.81 0.69 5.94
N LEU A 130 -22.57 0.58 6.42
CA LEU A 130 -21.36 0.93 5.66
C LEU A 130 -20.88 -0.19 4.73
N CYS A 131 -21.53 -1.36 4.78
CA CYS A 131 -21.27 -2.47 3.89
C CYS A 131 -21.47 -2.13 2.41
N SER A 132 -22.26 -1.11 2.06
CA SER A 132 -22.33 -0.64 0.67
C SER A 132 -21.03 -0.01 0.15
N LYS A 133 -20.20 0.53 1.05
CA LYS A 133 -18.99 1.30 0.73
C LYS A 133 -17.70 0.48 0.89
N LEU A 134 -17.67 -0.41 1.87
CA LEU A 134 -16.60 -1.41 2.06
C LEU A 134 -17.23 -2.82 2.02
N PRO A 135 -17.71 -3.28 0.85
CA PRO A 135 -18.57 -4.46 0.69
C PRO A 135 -17.80 -5.78 0.66
N ASN A 136 -16.61 -5.88 1.27
CA ASN A 136 -15.83 -7.10 1.23
C ASN A 136 -15.10 -7.35 2.55
N ASN A 137 -15.83 -7.61 3.62
CA ASN A 137 -15.32 -8.26 4.82
C ASN A 137 -16.16 -9.50 5.08
N PHE A 138 -15.54 -10.68 4.94
CA PHE A 138 -16.16 -11.98 5.16
C PHE A 138 -15.32 -12.74 6.18
N LEU A 139 -15.92 -13.01 7.34
CA LEU A 139 -15.29 -13.71 8.47
C LEU A 139 -16.06 -15.00 8.74
N GLU A 140 -15.34 -16.13 8.70
CA GLU A 140 -15.81 -17.41 9.21
C GLU A 140 -15.21 -17.62 10.60
N ASP A 141 -15.96 -17.29 11.64
CA ASP A 141 -15.54 -17.48 13.03
C ASP A 141 -16.54 -18.38 13.77
N GLU A 142 -16.08 -19.54 14.23
CA GLU A 142 -16.76 -20.52 15.11
C GLU A 142 -18.31 -20.57 15.04
N GLY A 143 -18.89 -20.64 13.84
CA GLY A 143 -20.33 -20.80 13.64
C GLY A 143 -21.16 -19.51 13.54
N LYS A 144 -20.52 -18.34 13.47
CA LYS A 144 -21.15 -17.06 13.09
C LYS A 144 -20.49 -16.52 11.82
N ASN A 145 -21.29 -16.35 10.78
CA ASN A 145 -20.86 -15.63 9.58
C ASN A 145 -21.08 -14.14 9.80
N PHE A 146 -20.00 -13.36 9.82
CA PHE A 146 -20.10 -11.90 9.73
C PHE A 146 -19.94 -11.53 8.26
N GLU A 147 -21.06 -11.20 7.62
CA GLU A 147 -21.12 -11.00 6.17
C GLU A 147 -21.31 -9.53 5.83
N CYS A 148 -20.24 -8.94 5.33
CA CYS A 148 -20.23 -7.64 4.72
C CYS A 148 -19.53 -7.76 3.36
N GLY A 149 -20.00 -8.68 2.51
CA GLY A 149 -19.35 -8.96 1.22
C GLY A 149 -19.06 -10.41 0.88
N LYS A 150 -18.14 -10.61 -0.07
CA LYS A 150 -17.73 -11.96 -0.53
C LYS A 150 -16.28 -12.32 -0.23
N GLU A 151 -15.42 -11.33 -0.05
CA GLU A 151 -14.00 -11.51 0.23
C GLU A 151 -13.66 -10.83 1.56
N ASN A 152 -12.48 -11.10 2.11
CA ASN A 152 -11.97 -10.37 3.26
C ASN A 152 -10.94 -9.29 2.86
N LYS A 153 -11.32 -8.01 3.00
CA LYS A 153 -10.52 -6.82 2.66
C LYS A 153 -10.15 -6.01 3.89
N LEU A 154 -10.51 -6.43 5.09
CA LEU A 154 -10.00 -5.90 6.34
C LEU A 154 -9.15 -6.98 6.97
N LEU A 155 -7.92 -6.68 7.37
CA LEU A 155 -7.05 -7.71 7.94
C LEU A 155 -6.25 -7.17 9.10
N TRP A 156 -6.30 -7.89 10.22
CA TRP A 156 -5.45 -7.65 11.38
C TRP A 156 -4.14 -8.43 11.29
N LYS A 157 -3.00 -7.75 11.39
CA LYS A 157 -1.68 -8.42 11.32
C LYS A 157 -1.17 -8.97 12.65
N ILE A 158 -1.55 -8.35 13.77
CA ILE A 158 -1.01 -8.68 15.10
C ILE A 158 -2.10 -9.29 16.02
N GLY A 159 -3.33 -9.42 15.51
CA GLY A 159 -4.48 -9.83 16.32
C GLY A 159 -4.88 -8.77 17.34
N ASN A 160 -5.74 -9.15 18.27
CA ASN A 160 -6.42 -8.32 19.27
C ASN A 160 -5.62 -7.11 19.82
N ILE A 161 -6.19 -5.90 19.72
CA ILE A 161 -5.66 -4.72 20.41
C ILE A 161 -6.19 -4.68 21.84
N LYS A 162 -5.29 -4.68 22.84
CA LYS A 162 -5.61 -4.40 24.24
C LYS A 162 -4.39 -3.86 24.99
N GLY A 163 -4.55 -2.80 25.78
CA GLY A 163 -3.49 -2.25 26.62
C GLY A 163 -3.37 -0.71 26.56
N GLU A 164 -2.22 -0.22 27.00
CA GLU A 164 -1.85 1.20 27.08
C GLU A 164 -0.75 1.54 26.05
N ASP A 165 -0.72 2.78 25.59
CA ASP A 165 0.28 3.33 24.65
C ASP A 165 0.47 2.53 23.34
N ILE A 166 -0.63 2.08 22.75
CA ILE A 166 -0.63 1.29 21.51
C ILE A 166 -0.57 2.20 20.29
N THR A 167 0.30 1.87 19.33
CA THR A 167 0.27 2.50 18.00
C THR A 167 -0.40 1.57 17.02
N VAL A 168 -1.46 2.05 16.37
CA VAL A 168 -2.20 1.33 15.32
C VAL A 168 -1.90 1.95 13.98
N ILE A 169 -1.46 1.14 13.03
CA ILE A 169 -1.14 1.57 11.68
C ILE A 169 -2.22 1.04 10.73
N ILE A 170 -2.92 1.97 10.08
CA ILE A 170 -3.90 1.63 9.04
C ILE A 170 -3.21 1.83 7.69
N LYS A 171 -3.01 0.74 6.96
CA LYS A 171 -2.32 0.69 5.67
C LYS A 171 -3.23 0.08 4.62
N PHE A 172 -3.23 0.64 3.41
CA PHE A 172 -3.74 -0.04 2.22
C PHE A 172 -2.61 -0.84 1.56
N ASP A 173 -2.92 -2.08 1.18
CA ASP A 173 -2.08 -3.04 0.48
C ASP A 173 -2.63 -3.21 -0.93
N ALA A 174 -1.90 -2.67 -1.91
CA ALA A 174 -2.35 -2.67 -3.30
C ALA A 174 -2.26 -4.05 -3.93
N PHE A 175 -1.28 -4.86 -3.54
CA PHE A 175 -1.11 -6.20 -4.09
C PHE A 175 -2.30 -7.10 -3.77
N ASN A 176 -2.80 -7.03 -2.53
CA ASN A 176 -3.94 -7.82 -2.06
C ASN A 176 -5.29 -7.06 -2.13
N HIS A 177 -5.27 -5.80 -2.56
CA HIS A 177 -6.42 -4.88 -2.60
C HIS A 177 -7.19 -4.78 -1.26
N ARG A 178 -6.47 -4.73 -0.13
CA ARG A 178 -7.06 -4.77 1.23
C ARG A 178 -6.50 -3.72 2.17
N ILE A 179 -7.22 -3.46 3.26
CA ILE A 179 -6.77 -2.64 4.39
C ILE A 179 -6.17 -3.56 5.44
N ASN A 180 -4.91 -3.33 5.76
CA ASN A 180 -4.21 -3.95 6.86
C ASN A 180 -4.22 -3.02 8.06
N ILE A 181 -4.58 -3.55 9.22
CA ILE A 181 -4.46 -2.89 10.52
C ILE A 181 -3.37 -3.63 11.30
N ILE A 182 -2.34 -2.88 11.69
CA ILE A 182 -1.12 -3.38 12.33
C ILE A 182 -1.01 -2.75 13.71
#